data_AF-A0A955DYQ6-F1
#
_entry.id   AF-A0A955DYQ6-F1
#
_cell.length_a   1.000
_cell.length_b   1.000
_cell.length_c   1.000
_cell.angle_alpha   90.00
_cell.angle_beta   90.00
_cell.angle_gamma   90.00
#
_symmetry.space_group_name_H-M   'P 1'
#
loop_
_entity.id
_entity.type
_entity.pdbx_description
1 polymer ?
#
loop_
_entity_poly.entity_id
_entity_poly.type
_entity_poly.pdbx_seq_one_letter_code
_entity_poly.pdbx_strand_id
1 'polypeptide(L)'
;RVTQLSEGDLFMEKIPGGYGHLIPNYIHNVNMDEFTQTKKNNLLLSIQRRYASGEYSRTSGSATQLFEGAGTYSPLTYAHLLPVGVLANYTKLNAYIYTLLLRLSNLLIFLLFVYLAIKLAPTGKWLLVSVGLLPMSIHQAATVSADVILVSSIFIFVALILRTLSEEASIKDRLPLKSLKLLAPIFLAGLLLGGSKPGYFLIVLGVFLIPKSLFKNTRAWASYALGLLVCCALLLGVWSVLLGWSGTGVAVESFRARVNNGGQTLDVSEIVTQTALRPWRTMKLISNTFMYENDSTLPFPIQSDFNKVPDFILSNFTGIFGSLNTPLPDWASFLVILNLLFSFLAFGAKKITLSFRKKLLVFFIIIAQISGLFLVFWKTWTSRTMEHVWGLQGRYFIPLIPLLAFIMPRKSSFTWSKDTTKYVAMSLSCVPLAMMIVMVFETFYKLI
;
A
#
# COMPACT_ATOMS: atom_id res chain seq x y z
N ARG A 1 -13.31 -11.26 -0.12
CA ARG A 1 -12.18 -11.61 0.79
C ARG A 1 -12.50 -11.42 2.27
N VAL A 2 -12.91 -10.24 2.75
CA VAL A 2 -13.21 -10.07 4.20
C VAL A 2 -14.33 -11.01 4.66
N THR A 3 -15.44 -11.08 3.90
CA THR A 3 -16.55 -12.02 4.15
C THR A 3 -16.08 -13.46 4.29
N GLN A 4 -15.28 -13.92 3.31
CA GLN A 4 -14.68 -15.25 3.33
C GLN A 4 -13.85 -15.50 4.59
N LEU A 5 -12.95 -14.58 4.95
CA LEU A 5 -12.13 -14.73 6.14
C LEU A 5 -12.96 -14.72 7.44
N SER A 6 -14.08 -13.99 7.47
CA SER A 6 -15.00 -14.00 8.61
C SER A 6 -15.85 -15.25 8.72
N GLU A 7 -15.92 -16.07 7.66
CA GLU A 7 -16.57 -17.39 7.67
C GLU A 7 -15.59 -18.51 8.09
N GLY A 8 -14.30 -18.18 8.26
CA GLY A 8 -13.25 -19.12 8.63
C GLY A 8 -12.43 -19.65 7.45
N ASP A 9 -12.80 -19.26 6.23
CA ASP A 9 -12.15 -19.76 5.01
C ASP A 9 -10.91 -18.94 4.65
N LEU A 10 -9.75 -19.59 4.67
CA LEU A 10 -8.47 -18.94 4.39
C LEU A 10 -8.11 -18.94 2.90
N PHE A 11 -8.61 -19.90 2.14
CA PHE A 11 -8.21 -20.16 0.76
C PHE A 11 -9.32 -19.84 -0.23
N MET A 12 -8.98 -19.46 -1.46
CA MET A 12 -9.99 -19.27 -2.49
C MET A 12 -10.50 -20.62 -3.00
N GLU A 13 -11.78 -20.69 -3.29
CA GLU A 13 -12.40 -21.88 -3.87
C GLU A 13 -12.42 -21.77 -5.39
N LYS A 14 -12.30 -22.92 -6.06
CA LYS A 14 -12.47 -23.00 -7.52
C LYS A 14 -13.96 -22.90 -7.84
N ILE A 15 -14.33 -21.87 -8.59
CA ILE A 15 -15.72 -21.61 -9.02
C ILE A 15 -15.77 -21.52 -10.56
N PRO A 16 -16.94 -21.66 -11.20
CA PRO A 16 -17.06 -21.46 -12.64
C PRO A 16 -16.46 -20.10 -13.05
N GLY A 17 -15.55 -20.09 -14.04
CA GLY A 17 -14.88 -18.87 -14.51
C GLY A 17 -13.59 -18.46 -13.78
N GLY A 18 -13.23 -19.08 -12.64
CA GLY A 18 -11.97 -18.78 -11.95
C GLY A 18 -11.94 -19.18 -10.48
N TYR A 19 -11.34 -18.35 -9.63
CA TYR A 19 -11.29 -18.59 -8.18
C TYR A 19 -11.85 -17.42 -7.37
N GLY A 20 -12.53 -17.75 -6.28
CA GLY A 20 -13.24 -16.77 -5.47
C GLY A 20 -13.88 -17.39 -4.25
N HIS A 21 -15.07 -16.89 -3.91
CA HIS A 21 -15.89 -17.36 -2.79
C HIS A 21 -17.37 -17.18 -3.10
N LEU A 22 -18.20 -18.02 -2.50
CA LEU A 22 -19.64 -17.83 -2.51
C LEU A 22 -20.01 -16.75 -1.51
N ILE A 23 -20.65 -15.68 -1.99
CA ILE A 23 -21.11 -14.59 -1.13
C ILE A 23 -22.59 -14.78 -0.81
N PRO A 24 -22.99 -14.63 0.47
CA PRO A 24 -24.38 -14.70 0.85
C PRO A 24 -25.28 -13.73 0.08
N ASN A 25 -26.51 -14.15 -0.25
CA ASN A 25 -27.46 -13.34 -1.01
C ASN A 25 -27.78 -11.97 -0.41
N TYR A 26 -27.69 -11.79 0.92
CA TYR A 26 -27.96 -10.49 1.56
C TYR A 26 -26.85 -9.45 1.30
N ILE A 27 -25.62 -9.92 1.00
CA ILE A 27 -24.51 -9.09 0.52
C ILE A 27 -24.61 -8.94 -1.00
N HIS A 28 -25.10 -9.95 -1.72
CA HIS A 28 -25.24 -9.90 -3.17
C HIS A 28 -26.44 -9.06 -3.66
N ASN A 29 -27.53 -8.98 -2.88
CA ASN A 29 -28.72 -8.18 -3.19
C ASN A 29 -28.48 -6.68 -2.97
N VAL A 30 -27.35 -6.16 -3.43
CA VAL A 30 -27.28 -4.76 -3.83
C VAL A 30 -28.13 -4.67 -5.09
N ASN A 31 -29.23 -3.92 -5.04
CA ASN A 31 -30.00 -3.56 -6.21
C ASN A 31 -29.02 -2.85 -7.17
N MET A 32 -28.42 -3.59 -8.10
CA MET A 32 -27.54 -3.02 -9.12
C MET A 32 -28.30 -1.95 -9.91
N ASP A 33 -29.63 -2.06 -9.97
CA ASP A 33 -30.57 -1.08 -10.53
C ASP A 33 -30.47 0.32 -9.89
N GLU A 34 -30.20 0.44 -8.59
CA GLU A 34 -29.99 1.76 -7.94
C GLU A 34 -28.67 2.42 -8.37
N PHE A 35 -27.63 1.64 -8.68
CA PHE A 35 -26.39 2.16 -9.28
C PHE A 35 -26.52 2.42 -10.79
N THR A 36 -27.55 1.86 -11.45
CA THR A 36 -27.73 1.86 -12.91
C THR A 36 -28.27 3.18 -13.45
N GLN A 37 -28.85 4.06 -12.62
CA GLN A 37 -29.35 5.36 -13.10
C GLN A 37 -28.23 6.35 -13.50
N THR A 38 -26.99 6.07 -13.12
CA THR A 38 -25.84 6.92 -13.47
C THR A 38 -25.32 6.56 -14.87
N LYS A 39 -25.91 7.16 -15.91
CA LYS A 39 -25.70 6.97 -17.37
C LYS A 39 -24.24 7.00 -17.90
N LYS A 40 -23.22 7.19 -17.07
CA LYS A 40 -21.81 7.35 -17.49
C LYS A 40 -20.84 6.25 -17.06
N ASN A 41 -21.27 5.23 -16.33
CA ASN A 41 -20.36 4.15 -15.90
C ASN A 41 -20.38 2.96 -16.87
N ASN A 42 -19.57 3.06 -17.93
CA ASN A 42 -19.30 1.94 -18.86
C ASN A 42 -18.75 0.69 -18.15
N LEU A 43 -18.14 0.84 -16.96
CA LEU A 43 -17.70 -0.27 -16.12
C LEU A 43 -18.87 -1.01 -15.46
N LEU A 44 -19.90 -0.31 -14.97
CA LEU A 44 -21.13 -0.94 -14.46
C LEU A 44 -21.88 -1.67 -15.58
N LEU A 45 -21.88 -1.10 -16.79
CA LEU A 45 -22.37 -1.77 -18.00
C LEU A 45 -21.50 -2.99 -18.40
N SER A 46 -20.20 -2.98 -18.12
CA SER A 46 -19.32 -4.14 -18.38
C SER A 46 -19.50 -5.25 -17.34
N ILE A 47 -19.73 -4.88 -16.08
CA ILE A 47 -20.10 -5.79 -14.99
C ILE A 47 -21.48 -6.38 -15.28
N GLN A 48 -22.48 -5.56 -15.66
CA GLN A 48 -23.79 -6.00 -16.14
C GLN A 48 -23.70 -6.90 -17.37
N ARG A 49 -22.84 -6.62 -18.35
CA ARG A 49 -22.62 -7.49 -19.50
C ARG A 49 -22.05 -8.86 -19.10
N ARG A 50 -21.15 -8.91 -18.11
CA ARG A 50 -20.64 -10.17 -17.52
C ARG A 50 -21.68 -10.91 -16.68
N TYR A 51 -22.60 -10.19 -16.04
CA TYR A 51 -23.78 -10.78 -15.38
C TYR A 51 -24.78 -11.34 -16.40
N ALA A 52 -25.04 -10.62 -17.50
CA ALA A 52 -25.96 -11.02 -18.56
C ALA A 52 -25.41 -12.18 -19.43
N SER A 53 -24.09 -12.37 -19.49
CA SER A 53 -23.46 -13.46 -20.23
C SER A 53 -23.46 -14.81 -19.49
N GLY A 54 -24.06 -14.89 -18.29
CA GLY A 54 -24.22 -16.15 -17.55
C GLY A 54 -22.96 -16.67 -16.85
N GLU A 55 -21.89 -15.88 -16.72
CA GLU A 55 -20.67 -16.27 -15.99
C GLU A 55 -20.86 -16.34 -14.46
N TYR A 56 -21.97 -15.81 -13.94
CA TYR A 56 -22.35 -15.86 -12.53
C TYR A 56 -23.52 -16.82 -12.32
N SER A 57 -23.22 -18.08 -11.98
CA SER A 57 -24.26 -19.06 -11.68
C SER A 57 -24.84 -18.82 -10.28
N ARG A 58 -26.16 -18.62 -10.20
CA ARG A 58 -26.93 -18.67 -8.95
C ARG A 58 -27.13 -20.13 -8.57
N THR A 59 -26.43 -20.59 -7.55
CA THR A 59 -26.86 -21.77 -6.80
C THR A 59 -27.74 -21.29 -5.64
N SER A 60 -28.82 -22.03 -5.36
CA SER A 60 -29.86 -21.70 -4.39
C SER A 60 -29.32 -21.12 -3.07
N GLY A 61 -29.38 -19.79 -2.91
CA GLY A 61 -29.04 -19.08 -1.66
C GLY A 61 -27.77 -18.22 -1.64
N SER A 62 -26.88 -18.34 -2.64
CA SER A 62 -25.60 -17.61 -2.70
C SER A 62 -25.20 -17.25 -4.13
N ALA A 63 -24.34 -16.24 -4.28
CA ALA A 63 -23.80 -15.82 -5.57
C ALA A 63 -22.29 -15.94 -5.60
N THR A 64 -21.75 -16.37 -6.73
CA THR A 64 -20.29 -16.53 -6.94
C THR A 64 -19.62 -15.16 -7.08
N GLN A 65 -18.49 -14.91 -6.39
CA GLN A 65 -17.67 -13.71 -6.64
C GLN A 65 -16.19 -14.06 -6.78
N LEU A 66 -15.63 -13.73 -7.95
CA LEU A 66 -14.19 -13.84 -8.24
C LEU A 66 -13.41 -12.71 -7.55
N PHE A 67 -12.29 -13.02 -6.90
CA PHE A 67 -11.38 -12.00 -6.31
C PHE A 67 -9.90 -12.43 -6.31
N GLU A 68 -9.48 -13.03 -7.42
CA GLU A 68 -8.19 -13.70 -7.57
C GLU A 68 -6.97 -12.85 -7.18
N GLY A 69 -7.02 -11.53 -7.38
CA GLY A 69 -5.96 -10.61 -6.93
C GLY A 69 -5.96 -10.30 -5.42
N ALA A 70 -7.11 -10.29 -4.76
CA ALA A 70 -7.20 -10.04 -3.31
C ALA A 70 -6.89 -11.30 -2.49
N GLY A 71 -7.16 -12.49 -3.04
CA GLY A 71 -6.88 -13.76 -2.37
C GLY A 71 -5.40 -14.13 -2.27
N THR A 72 -4.51 -13.43 -3.00
CA THR A 72 -3.06 -13.63 -2.88
C THR A 72 -2.46 -13.03 -1.63
N TYR A 73 -3.12 -12.05 -1.04
CA TYR A 73 -2.61 -11.39 0.16
C TYR A 73 -2.85 -12.26 1.39
N SER A 74 -1.90 -12.20 2.32
CA SER A 74 -2.01 -12.87 3.61
C SER A 74 -3.28 -12.38 4.34
N PRO A 75 -4.04 -13.28 5.01
CA PRO A 75 -5.17 -12.92 5.86
C PRO A 75 -4.82 -11.82 6.87
N LEU A 76 -3.55 -11.74 7.27
CA LEU A 76 -3.01 -10.70 8.14
C LEU A 76 -3.36 -9.27 7.66
N THR A 77 -3.40 -9.05 6.34
CA THR A 77 -3.71 -7.73 5.76
C THR A 77 -5.16 -7.30 5.90
N TYR A 78 -6.06 -8.23 6.22
CA TYR A 78 -7.49 -7.98 6.42
C TYR A 78 -7.95 -8.32 7.85
N ALA A 79 -7.03 -8.76 8.73
CA ALA A 79 -7.35 -9.25 10.06
C ALA A 79 -8.10 -8.21 10.92
N HIS A 80 -7.75 -6.93 10.78
CA HIS A 80 -8.40 -5.82 11.49
C HIS A 80 -9.84 -5.55 11.01
N LEU A 81 -10.25 -6.09 9.86
CA LEU A 81 -11.62 -5.98 9.34
C LEU A 81 -12.51 -7.16 9.73
N LEU A 82 -11.94 -8.24 10.29
CA LEU A 82 -12.71 -9.43 10.67
C LEU A 82 -13.84 -9.14 11.66
N PRO A 83 -13.68 -8.27 12.68
CA PRO A 83 -14.79 -7.96 13.59
C PRO A 83 -16.02 -7.40 12.84
N VAL A 84 -15.79 -6.58 11.82
CA VAL A 84 -16.88 -6.04 10.98
C VAL A 84 -17.48 -7.14 10.10
N GLY A 85 -16.67 -8.04 9.56
CA GLY A 85 -17.13 -9.22 8.81
C GLY A 85 -18.02 -10.14 9.64
N VAL A 86 -17.57 -10.50 10.85
CA VAL A 86 -18.33 -11.35 11.78
C VAL A 86 -19.64 -10.66 12.19
N LEU A 87 -19.60 -9.37 12.48
CA LEU A 87 -20.80 -8.59 12.79
C LEU A 87 -21.81 -8.62 11.63
N ALA A 88 -21.34 -8.40 10.39
CA ALA A 88 -22.18 -8.43 9.21
C ALA A 88 -22.79 -9.82 8.96
N ASN A 89 -22.03 -10.88 9.19
CA ASN A 89 -22.52 -12.26 9.11
C ASN A 89 -23.63 -12.56 10.12
N TYR A 90 -23.49 -12.06 11.36
CA TYR A 90 -24.49 -12.28 12.41
C TYR A 90 -25.77 -11.45 12.19
N THR A 91 -25.61 -10.18 11.82
CA THR A 91 -26.73 -9.22 11.69
C THR A 91 -27.35 -9.18 10.29
N LYS A 92 -26.75 -9.87 9.31
CA LYS A 92 -27.18 -9.89 7.90
C LYS A 92 -27.28 -8.49 7.30
N LEU A 93 -26.28 -7.62 7.56
CA LEU A 93 -26.27 -6.24 7.06
C LEU A 93 -26.34 -6.19 5.54
N ASN A 94 -27.10 -5.23 5.00
CA ASN A 94 -27.03 -4.86 3.59
C ASN A 94 -25.56 -4.55 3.21
N ALA A 95 -25.12 -5.05 2.06
CA ALA A 95 -23.79 -4.83 1.49
C ALA A 95 -23.34 -3.37 1.44
N TYR A 96 -24.25 -2.41 1.23
CA TYR A 96 -23.92 -0.99 1.27
C TYR A 96 -23.39 -0.58 2.65
N ILE A 97 -24.16 -0.86 3.70
CA ILE A 97 -23.78 -0.56 5.09
C ILE A 97 -22.53 -1.35 5.48
N TYR A 98 -22.47 -2.62 5.11
CA TYR A 98 -21.30 -3.45 5.37
C TYR A 98 -20.02 -2.87 4.74
N THR A 99 -20.08 -2.44 3.47
CA THR A 99 -18.95 -1.82 2.78
C THR A 99 -18.54 -0.50 3.44
N LEU A 100 -19.51 0.33 3.84
CA LEU A 100 -19.23 1.58 4.55
C LEU A 100 -18.53 1.33 5.89
N LEU A 101 -18.99 0.35 6.68
CA LEU A 101 -18.35 -0.02 7.94
C LEU A 101 -16.92 -0.52 7.71
N LEU A 102 -16.69 -1.36 6.70
CA LEU A 102 -15.34 -1.81 6.35
C LEU A 102 -14.41 -0.65 5.97
N ARG A 103 -14.90 0.29 5.15
CA ARG A 103 -14.15 1.49 4.75
C ARG A 103 -13.85 2.40 5.94
N LEU A 104 -14.83 2.60 6.81
CA LEU A 104 -14.69 3.41 8.02
C LEU A 104 -13.67 2.76 8.98
N SER A 105 -13.76 1.45 9.21
CA SER A 105 -12.79 0.73 10.04
C SER A 105 -11.37 0.80 9.48
N ASN A 106 -11.19 0.68 8.17
CA ASN A 106 -9.89 0.89 7.52
C ASN A 106 -9.34 2.29 7.78
N LEU A 107 -10.17 3.32 7.58
CA LEU A 107 -9.78 4.70 7.79
C LEU A 107 -9.42 4.97 9.25
N LEU A 108 -10.22 4.48 10.21
CA LEU A 108 -9.98 4.66 11.63
C LEU A 108 -8.68 3.98 12.09
N ILE A 109 -8.40 2.76 11.62
CA ILE A 109 -7.14 2.06 11.93
C ILE A 109 -5.95 2.82 11.36
N PHE A 110 -6.03 3.30 10.12
CA PHE A 110 -4.99 4.12 9.50
C PHE A 110 -4.73 5.40 10.31
N LEU A 111 -5.79 6.17 10.62
CA LEU A 111 -5.69 7.41 11.37
C LEU A 111 -5.14 7.18 12.78
N LEU A 112 -5.54 6.10 13.45
CA LEU A 112 -5.01 5.73 14.75
C LEU A 112 -3.50 5.48 14.69
N PHE A 113 -3.02 4.70 13.71
CA PHE A 113 -1.60 4.41 13.58
C PHE A 113 -0.79 5.64 13.19
N VAL A 114 -1.29 6.47 12.29
CA VAL A 114 -0.64 7.74 11.92
C VAL A 114 -0.58 8.68 13.13
N TYR A 115 -1.68 8.82 13.89
CA TYR A 115 -1.71 9.60 15.13
C TYR A 115 -0.70 9.07 16.16
N LEU A 116 -0.67 7.76 16.41
CA LEU A 116 0.29 7.13 17.31
C LEU A 116 1.73 7.36 16.83
N ALA A 117 2.01 7.23 15.53
CA ALA A 117 3.32 7.50 14.96
C ALA A 117 3.75 8.96 15.19
N ILE A 118 2.87 9.93 14.96
CA ILE A 118 3.15 11.35 15.22
C ILE A 118 3.40 11.62 16.71
N LYS A 119 2.63 10.96 17.59
CA LYS A 119 2.78 11.08 19.05
C LYS A 119 4.10 10.48 19.53
N LEU A 120 4.50 9.34 18.96
CA LEU A 120 5.72 8.60 19.33
C LEU A 120 6.99 9.21 18.72
N ALA A 121 6.90 9.80 17.52
CA ALA A 121 8.05 10.33 16.82
C ALA A 121 8.63 11.58 17.51
N PRO A 122 9.92 11.60 17.88
CA PRO A 122 10.55 12.77 18.49
C PRO A 122 10.84 13.91 17.48
N THR A 123 10.93 13.58 16.18
CA THR A 123 11.22 14.49 15.07
C THR A 123 10.51 14.01 13.80
N GLY A 124 10.45 14.84 12.75
CA GLY A 124 9.85 14.47 11.47
C GLY A 124 8.32 14.39 11.50
N LYS A 125 7.68 14.89 12.56
CA LYS A 125 6.21 14.83 12.75
C LYS A 125 5.44 15.37 11.57
N TRP A 126 5.89 16.48 11.02
CA TRP A 126 5.22 17.14 9.90
C TRP A 126 5.40 16.41 8.57
N LEU A 127 6.52 15.73 8.36
CA LEU A 127 6.65 14.80 7.24
C LEU A 127 5.64 13.66 7.39
N LEU A 128 5.49 13.08 8.59
CA LEU A 128 4.49 12.04 8.84
C LEU A 128 3.06 12.55 8.64
N VAL A 129 2.74 13.76 9.11
CA VAL A 129 1.43 14.41 8.87
C VAL A 129 1.20 14.56 7.37
N SER A 130 2.13 15.14 6.63
CA SER A 130 1.99 15.41 5.20
C SER A 130 1.86 14.13 4.38
N VAL A 131 2.57 13.05 4.73
CA VAL A 131 2.42 11.74 4.08
C VAL A 131 1.10 11.07 4.45
N GLY A 132 0.70 11.15 5.72
CA GLY A 132 -0.55 10.57 6.21
C GLY A 132 -1.79 11.25 5.62
N LEU A 133 -1.70 12.54 5.34
CA LEU A 133 -2.74 13.37 4.75
C LEU A 133 -2.65 13.50 3.22
N LEU A 134 -1.78 12.74 2.55
CA LEU A 134 -1.80 12.70 1.09
C LEU A 134 -3.19 12.26 0.61
N PRO A 135 -3.74 12.88 -0.45
CA PRO A 135 -5.02 12.44 -1.02
C PRO A 135 -5.02 10.94 -1.35
N MET A 136 -3.93 10.44 -1.95
CA MET A 136 -3.80 9.01 -2.22
C MET A 136 -3.76 8.14 -0.96
N SER A 137 -3.07 8.57 0.12
CA SER A 137 -3.05 7.85 1.40
C SER A 137 -4.44 7.76 2.02
N ILE A 138 -5.17 8.88 2.08
CA ILE A 138 -6.53 8.92 2.63
C ILE A 138 -7.49 8.12 1.75
N HIS A 139 -7.37 8.20 0.44
CA HIS A 139 -8.17 7.39 -0.48
C HIS A 139 -7.95 5.89 -0.27
N GLN A 140 -6.69 5.43 -0.18
CA GLN A 140 -6.39 4.03 0.12
C GLN A 140 -6.93 3.60 1.49
N ALA A 141 -6.82 4.46 2.49
CA ALA A 141 -7.38 4.22 3.82
C ALA A 141 -8.91 4.20 3.85
N ALA A 142 -9.58 4.91 2.94
CA ALA A 142 -11.04 4.94 2.81
C ALA A 142 -11.60 3.86 1.86
N THR A 143 -10.78 2.90 1.42
CA THR A 143 -11.18 1.75 0.60
C THR A 143 -10.89 0.45 1.32
N VAL A 144 -11.55 -0.66 0.93
CA VAL A 144 -11.27 -2.00 1.48
C VAL A 144 -9.99 -2.56 0.86
N SER A 145 -8.83 -2.03 1.26
CA SER A 145 -7.52 -2.37 0.71
C SER A 145 -6.62 -3.09 1.73
N ALA A 146 -5.80 -4.01 1.22
CA ALA A 146 -4.71 -4.65 1.95
C ALA A 146 -3.53 -3.69 2.25
N ASP A 147 -3.50 -2.50 1.62
CA ASP A 147 -2.42 -1.53 1.82
C ASP A 147 -2.46 -0.87 3.20
N VAL A 148 -3.61 -0.87 3.88
CA VAL A 148 -3.79 -0.11 5.13
C VAL A 148 -2.85 -0.59 6.22
N ILE A 149 -2.74 -1.91 6.45
CA ILE A 149 -1.83 -2.45 7.46
C ILE A 149 -0.36 -2.21 7.06
N LEU A 150 -0.02 -2.35 5.78
CA LEU A 150 1.32 -2.09 5.27
C LEU A 150 1.76 -0.65 5.55
N VAL A 151 0.96 0.33 5.09
CA VAL A 151 1.26 1.75 5.24
C VAL A 151 1.25 2.12 6.72
N SER A 152 0.22 1.74 7.48
CA SER A 152 0.13 2.05 8.91
C SER A 152 1.33 1.52 9.72
N SER A 153 1.77 0.30 9.42
CA SER A 153 2.90 -0.33 10.13
C SER A 153 4.21 0.39 9.88
N ILE A 154 4.43 0.93 8.68
CA ILE A 154 5.66 1.69 8.39
C ILE A 154 5.74 3.01 9.17
N PHE A 155 4.60 3.69 9.36
CA PHE A 155 4.54 4.90 10.18
C PHE A 155 4.99 4.63 11.61
N ILE A 156 4.45 3.58 12.22
CA ILE A 156 4.80 3.16 13.58
C ILE A 156 6.26 2.69 13.66
N PHE A 157 6.70 1.86 12.71
CA PHE A 157 8.07 1.33 12.65
C PHE A 157 9.10 2.46 12.59
N VAL A 158 8.91 3.42 11.69
CA VAL A 158 9.77 4.60 11.55
C VAL A 158 9.75 5.45 12.82
N ALA A 159 8.56 5.78 13.35
CA ALA A 159 8.42 6.61 14.54
C ALA A 159 9.12 6.01 15.77
N LEU A 160 9.02 4.70 15.97
CA LEU A 160 9.66 4.00 17.08
C LEU A 160 11.18 3.91 16.92
N ILE A 161 11.69 3.67 15.71
CA ILE A 161 13.14 3.73 15.46
C ILE A 161 13.67 5.14 15.70
N LEU A 162 12.99 6.18 15.22
CA LEU A 162 13.36 7.57 15.53
C LEU A 162 13.37 7.84 17.04
N ARG A 163 12.40 7.29 17.77
CA ARG A 163 12.34 7.40 19.24
C ARG A 163 13.53 6.74 19.92
N THR A 164 13.90 5.52 19.52
CA THR A 164 15.09 4.84 20.06
C THR A 164 16.38 5.62 19.81
N LEU A 165 16.54 6.21 18.63
CA LEU A 165 17.69 7.05 18.28
C LEU A 165 17.73 8.36 19.09
N SER A 166 16.57 8.96 19.37
CA SER A 166 16.51 10.17 20.20
C SER A 166 16.74 9.89 21.68
N GLU A 167 16.30 8.73 22.19
CA GLU A 167 16.51 8.33 23.58
C GLU A 167 17.99 7.94 23.81
N GLU A 168 18.65 7.30 22.85
CA GLU A 168 20.11 7.08 22.87
C GLU A 168 20.88 8.41 23.00
N ALA A 169 20.41 9.47 22.33
CA ALA A 169 21.04 10.78 22.40
C ALA A 169 20.82 11.50 23.74
N SER A 170 19.87 11.06 24.59
CA SER A 170 19.35 11.86 25.71
C SER A 170 19.71 11.35 27.11
N ILE A 171 20.04 10.08 27.35
CA ILE A 171 20.14 9.55 28.73
C ILE A 171 21.32 8.59 28.96
N LYS A 172 22.02 8.85 30.08
CA LYS A 172 23.18 8.13 30.66
C LYS A 172 22.84 6.81 31.36
N ASP A 173 21.58 6.56 31.75
CA ASP A 173 21.20 5.41 32.57
C ASP A 173 20.46 4.31 31.81
N ARG A 174 21.11 3.13 31.81
CA ARG A 174 20.68 1.89 31.16
C ARG A 174 19.71 1.14 32.05
N LEU A 175 18.42 1.11 31.72
CA LEU A 175 17.47 0.17 32.35
C LEU A 175 16.81 -0.75 31.30
N PRO A 176 16.92 -2.08 31.46
CA PRO A 176 16.44 -3.07 30.47
C PRO A 176 14.90 -3.09 30.31
N LEU A 177 14.13 -2.74 31.35
CA LEU A 177 12.67 -2.73 31.30
C LEU A 177 12.07 -1.59 30.46
N LYS A 178 12.75 -0.44 30.33
CA LYS A 178 12.32 0.63 29.41
C LYS A 178 12.57 0.24 27.95
N SER A 179 13.61 -0.55 27.69
CA SER A 179 13.97 -1.02 26.35
C SER A 179 12.95 -2.01 25.79
N LEU A 180 12.42 -2.92 26.62
CA LEU A 180 11.36 -3.87 26.22
C LEU A 180 10.08 -3.19 25.74
N LYS A 181 9.69 -2.06 26.34
CA LYS A 181 8.50 -1.28 25.95
C LYS A 181 8.60 -0.66 24.55
N LEU A 182 9.81 -0.54 24.00
CA LEU A 182 10.04 -0.03 22.64
C LEU A 182 10.33 -1.17 21.65
N LEU A 183 11.13 -2.16 22.06
CA LEU A 183 11.55 -3.27 21.19
C LEU A 183 10.39 -4.18 20.77
N ALA A 184 9.43 -4.47 21.67
CA ALA A 184 8.28 -5.31 21.32
C ALA A 184 7.35 -4.64 20.28
N PRO A 185 6.94 -3.36 20.44
CA PRO A 185 6.20 -2.66 19.38
C PRO A 185 6.96 -2.52 18.06
N ILE A 186 8.29 -2.32 18.08
CA ILE A 186 9.10 -2.31 16.85
C ILE A 186 9.05 -3.67 16.16
N PHE A 187 9.17 -4.76 16.92
CA PHE A 187 9.14 -6.11 16.39
C PHE A 187 7.78 -6.41 15.74
N LEU A 188 6.68 -6.07 16.43
CA LEU A 188 5.33 -6.24 15.89
C LEU A 188 5.09 -5.40 14.64
N ALA A 189 5.47 -4.12 14.65
CA ALA A 189 5.33 -3.26 13.47
C ALA A 189 6.18 -3.75 12.29
N GLY A 190 7.40 -4.22 12.55
CA GLY A 190 8.26 -4.85 11.54
C GLY A 190 7.67 -6.14 10.98
N LEU A 191 7.06 -6.96 11.84
CA LEU A 191 6.41 -8.21 11.44
C LEU A 191 5.18 -7.95 10.56
N LEU A 192 4.33 -6.98 10.94
CA LEU A 192 3.20 -6.56 10.13
C LEU A 192 3.66 -5.98 8.79
N LEU A 193 4.69 -5.13 8.79
CA LEU A 193 5.26 -4.54 7.56
C LEU A 193 5.81 -5.62 6.62
N GLY A 194 6.68 -6.49 7.13
CA GLY A 194 7.32 -7.54 6.33
C GLY A 194 6.37 -8.65 5.91
N GLY A 195 5.36 -8.97 6.71
CA GLY A 195 4.38 -10.03 6.44
C GLY A 195 3.16 -9.61 5.62
N SER A 196 2.95 -8.31 5.38
CA SER A 196 1.74 -7.81 4.69
C SER A 196 1.75 -8.07 3.19
N LYS A 197 2.81 -7.63 2.49
CA LYS A 197 2.90 -7.74 1.04
C LYS A 197 4.28 -8.18 0.58
N PRO A 198 4.34 -9.09 -0.41
CA PRO A 198 5.59 -9.39 -1.11
C PRO A 198 6.19 -8.09 -1.66
N GLY A 199 7.49 -7.92 -1.46
CA GLY A 199 8.24 -6.77 -1.96
C GLY A 199 8.61 -5.73 -0.91
N TYR A 200 7.87 -5.58 0.21
CA TYR A 200 8.15 -4.53 1.23
C TYR A 200 9.02 -4.97 2.41
N PHE A 201 9.40 -6.25 2.45
CA PHE A 201 10.22 -6.81 3.52
C PHE A 201 11.61 -6.15 3.63
N LEU A 202 12.13 -5.56 2.54
CA LEU A 202 13.44 -4.88 2.54
C LEU A 202 13.43 -3.65 3.45
N ILE A 203 12.27 -3.04 3.70
CA ILE A 203 12.17 -1.92 4.64
C ILE A 203 12.43 -2.37 6.08
N VAL A 204 12.15 -3.63 6.41
CA VAL A 204 12.42 -4.20 7.75
C VAL A 204 13.92 -4.20 8.08
N LEU A 205 14.81 -4.12 7.08
CA LEU A 205 16.25 -3.90 7.29
C LEU A 205 16.55 -2.58 8.04
N GLY A 206 15.58 -1.67 8.13
CA GLY A 206 15.62 -0.51 9.04
C GLY A 206 15.85 -0.89 10.51
N VAL A 207 15.61 -2.15 10.91
CA VAL A 207 15.95 -2.70 12.23
C VAL A 207 17.44 -2.50 12.59
N PHE A 208 18.33 -2.45 11.58
CA PHE A 208 19.76 -2.22 11.80
C PHE A 208 20.10 -0.77 12.21
N LEU A 209 19.14 0.16 12.11
CA LEU A 209 19.29 1.51 12.65
C LEU A 209 19.19 1.55 14.17
N ILE A 210 18.53 0.55 14.77
CA ILE A 210 18.29 0.47 16.21
C ILE A 210 19.63 0.45 16.95
N PRO A 211 19.82 1.34 17.95
CA PRO A 211 21.02 1.38 18.75
C PRO A 211 21.35 0.06 19.44
N LYS A 212 22.62 -0.38 19.34
CA LYS A 212 23.13 -1.56 20.08
C LYS A 212 23.15 -1.33 21.59
N SER A 213 23.22 -0.08 22.02
CA SER A 213 23.19 0.36 23.41
C SER A 213 21.91 -0.03 24.17
N LEU A 214 20.81 -0.32 23.45
CA LEU A 214 19.56 -0.82 24.02
C LEU A 214 19.61 -2.30 24.42
N PHE A 215 20.65 -3.02 24.03
CA PHE A 215 20.79 -4.46 24.25
C PHE A 215 21.93 -4.74 25.21
N LYS A 216 21.83 -5.88 25.93
CA LYS A 216 22.88 -6.34 26.87
C LYS A 216 24.24 -6.49 26.18
N ASN A 217 24.24 -7.00 24.95
CA ASN A 217 25.44 -7.19 24.14
C ASN A 217 25.08 -7.21 22.64
N THR A 218 26.10 -7.17 21.77
CA THR A 218 25.92 -7.23 20.31
C THR A 218 25.23 -8.50 19.84
N ARG A 219 25.39 -9.62 20.56
CA ARG A 219 24.72 -10.89 20.23
C ARG A 219 23.21 -10.78 20.42
N ALA A 220 22.73 -10.20 21.52
CA ALA A 220 21.30 -9.98 21.77
C ALA A 220 20.67 -9.05 20.74
N TRP A 221 21.39 -7.98 20.32
CA TRP A 221 20.97 -7.12 19.22
C TRP A 221 20.87 -7.91 17.89
N ALA A 222 21.88 -8.72 17.58
CA ALA A 222 21.92 -9.52 16.36
C ALA A 222 20.80 -10.58 16.36
N SER A 223 20.56 -11.25 17.49
CA SER A 223 19.45 -12.21 17.65
C SER A 223 18.09 -11.54 17.49
N TYR A 224 17.91 -10.32 18.00
CA TYR A 224 16.66 -9.57 17.79
C TYR A 224 16.45 -9.20 16.32
N ALA A 225 17.47 -8.64 15.66
CA ALA A 225 17.40 -8.26 14.25
C ALA A 225 17.19 -9.48 13.34
N LEU A 226 17.98 -10.54 13.55
CA LEU A 226 17.85 -11.80 12.81
C LEU A 226 16.50 -12.46 13.08
N GLY A 227 16.05 -12.48 14.34
CA GLY A 227 14.74 -13.01 14.71
C GLY A 227 13.61 -12.32 13.95
N LEU A 228 13.63 -10.99 13.86
CA LEU A 228 12.62 -10.24 13.10
C LEU A 228 12.64 -10.60 11.62
N LEU A 229 13.84 -10.65 11.00
CA LEU A 229 13.99 -11.00 9.59
C LEU A 229 13.56 -12.43 9.29
N VAL A 230 13.94 -13.38 10.15
CA VAL A 230 13.54 -14.80 10.04
C VAL A 230 12.02 -14.92 10.22
N CYS A 231 11.41 -14.26 11.19
CA CYS A 231 9.96 -14.29 11.35
C CYS A 231 9.23 -13.70 10.13
N CYS A 232 9.71 -12.60 9.55
CA CYS A 232 9.14 -12.06 8.31
C CYS A 232 9.28 -13.03 7.14
N ALA A 233 10.46 -13.64 6.97
CA ALA A 233 10.72 -14.62 5.93
C ALA A 233 9.86 -15.88 6.11
N LEU A 234 9.69 -16.36 7.34
CA LEU A 234 8.81 -17.48 7.66
C LEU A 234 7.35 -17.14 7.37
N LEU A 235 6.84 -15.97 7.77
CA LEU A 235 5.47 -15.57 7.46
C LEU A 235 5.20 -15.54 5.95
N LEU A 236 6.10 -14.93 5.17
CA LEU A 236 5.99 -14.87 3.72
C LEU A 236 6.16 -16.25 3.07
N GLY A 237 7.13 -17.04 3.54
CA GLY A 237 7.42 -18.38 3.03
C GLY A 237 6.29 -19.36 3.30
N VAL A 238 5.81 -19.42 4.54
CA VAL A 238 4.65 -20.24 4.92
C VAL A 238 3.43 -19.82 4.11
N TRP A 239 3.13 -18.53 4.00
CA TRP A 239 2.01 -18.07 3.19
C TRP A 239 2.15 -18.47 1.71
N SER A 240 3.36 -18.35 1.15
CA SER A 240 3.63 -18.76 -0.24
C SER A 240 3.43 -20.26 -0.46
N VAL A 241 3.87 -21.10 0.49
CA VAL A 241 3.67 -22.56 0.45
C VAL A 241 2.18 -22.89 0.56
N LEU A 242 1.45 -22.25 1.48
CA LEU A 242 0.02 -22.46 1.67
C LEU A 242 -0.78 -22.04 0.42
N LEU A 243 -0.40 -20.95 -0.25
CA LEU A 243 -0.98 -20.54 -1.52
C LEU A 243 -0.73 -21.58 -2.63
N GLY A 244 0.46 -22.16 -2.68
CA GLY A 244 0.78 -23.24 -3.62
C GLY A 244 -0.05 -24.50 -3.35
N TRP A 245 -0.11 -24.92 -2.08
CA TRP A 245 -0.83 -26.15 -1.68
C TRP A 245 -2.34 -26.07 -1.90
N SER A 246 -2.93 -24.90 -1.65
CA SER A 246 -4.38 -24.68 -1.83
C SER A 246 -4.82 -24.59 -3.29
N GLY A 247 -3.92 -24.69 -4.27
CA GLY A 247 -4.24 -24.47 -5.69
C GLY A 247 -4.52 -22.99 -6.03
N THR A 248 -4.45 -22.10 -5.04
CA THR A 248 -4.58 -20.65 -5.20
C THR A 248 -3.48 -20.09 -6.10
N GLY A 249 -2.28 -20.70 -6.14
CA GLY A 249 -1.22 -20.34 -7.09
C GLY A 249 -1.64 -20.49 -8.56
N VAL A 250 -2.34 -21.59 -8.88
CA VAL A 250 -2.86 -21.88 -10.24
C VAL A 250 -3.95 -20.88 -10.63
N ALA A 251 -4.77 -20.46 -9.66
CA ALA A 251 -5.74 -19.39 -9.84
C ALA A 251 -5.10 -18.09 -10.32
N VAL A 252 -3.99 -17.72 -9.68
CA VAL A 252 -3.27 -16.49 -9.93
C VAL A 252 -2.57 -16.54 -11.28
N GLU A 253 -1.98 -17.68 -11.65
CA GLU A 253 -1.40 -17.88 -12.98
C GLU A 253 -2.47 -17.81 -14.08
N SER A 254 -3.64 -18.42 -13.85
CA SER A 254 -4.77 -18.34 -14.77
C SER A 254 -5.29 -16.91 -14.91
N PHE A 255 -5.39 -16.16 -13.80
CA PHE A 255 -5.72 -14.75 -13.81
C PHE A 255 -4.69 -13.94 -14.60
N ARG A 256 -3.40 -14.13 -14.33
CA ARG A 256 -2.31 -13.46 -15.07
C ARG A 256 -2.38 -13.75 -16.55
N ALA A 257 -2.60 -15.00 -16.94
CA ALA A 257 -2.72 -15.38 -18.34
C ALA A 257 -3.90 -14.66 -19.03
N ARG A 258 -5.04 -14.50 -18.35
CA ARG A 258 -6.16 -13.69 -18.86
C ARG A 258 -5.80 -12.21 -18.97
N VAL A 259 -5.17 -11.65 -17.95
CA VAL A 259 -4.78 -10.23 -17.92
C VAL A 259 -3.73 -9.91 -18.99
N ASN A 260 -2.86 -10.85 -19.32
CA ASN A 260 -1.82 -10.64 -20.34
C ASN A 260 -2.24 -11.11 -21.74
N ASN A 261 -3.52 -11.39 -21.99
CA ASN A 261 -4.01 -11.94 -23.27
C ASN A 261 -3.21 -13.17 -23.74
N GLY A 262 -2.84 -14.06 -22.82
CA GLY A 262 -2.00 -15.24 -23.09
C GLY A 262 -0.48 -14.95 -23.13
N GLY A 263 -0.05 -13.71 -22.92
CA GLY A 263 1.34 -13.33 -22.88
C GLY A 263 2.10 -13.97 -21.70
N GLN A 264 3.19 -14.68 -22.02
CA GLN A 264 4.05 -15.28 -21.00
C GLN A 264 4.86 -14.21 -20.25
N THR A 265 4.98 -14.36 -18.94
CA THR A 265 5.86 -13.55 -18.09
C THR A 265 7.27 -14.14 -18.03
N LEU A 266 8.23 -13.38 -17.52
CA LEU A 266 9.59 -13.83 -17.30
C LEU A 266 9.76 -14.40 -15.88
N ASP A 267 10.54 -15.48 -15.77
CA ASP A 267 11.02 -15.96 -14.48
C ASP A 267 12.13 -15.06 -13.92
N VAL A 268 12.35 -15.13 -12.60
CA VAL A 268 13.34 -14.30 -11.91
C VAL A 268 14.75 -14.55 -12.46
N SER A 269 15.13 -15.80 -12.73
CA SER A 269 16.42 -16.14 -13.33
C SER A 269 16.59 -15.53 -14.72
N GLU A 270 15.52 -15.51 -15.52
CA GLU A 270 15.53 -14.90 -16.84
C GLU A 270 15.63 -13.38 -16.75
N ILE A 271 14.90 -12.73 -15.84
CA ILE A 271 15.01 -11.29 -15.57
C ILE A 271 16.45 -10.91 -15.17
N VAL A 272 17.05 -11.68 -14.25
CA VAL A 272 18.44 -11.47 -13.81
C VAL A 272 19.41 -11.64 -14.97
N THR A 273 19.25 -12.70 -15.78
CA THR A 273 20.09 -12.98 -16.93
C THR A 273 19.97 -11.89 -17.99
N GLN A 274 18.75 -11.48 -18.35
CA GLN A 274 18.51 -10.40 -19.31
C GLN A 274 19.08 -9.07 -18.81
N THR A 275 18.95 -8.78 -17.52
CA THR A 275 19.50 -7.56 -16.92
C THR A 275 21.03 -7.56 -16.94
N ALA A 276 21.66 -8.70 -16.67
CA ALA A 276 23.12 -8.83 -16.71
C ALA A 276 23.67 -8.75 -18.15
N LEU A 277 23.02 -9.41 -19.11
CA LEU A 277 23.47 -9.47 -20.50
C LEU A 277 23.10 -8.23 -21.32
N ARG A 278 22.01 -7.54 -20.97
CA ARG A 278 21.45 -6.40 -21.73
C ARG A 278 21.02 -5.26 -20.80
N PRO A 279 21.93 -4.66 -20.02
CA PRO A 279 21.59 -3.63 -19.04
C PRO A 279 20.88 -2.42 -19.65
N TRP A 280 21.25 -2.04 -20.89
CA TRP A 280 20.58 -0.96 -21.62
C TRP A 280 19.09 -1.23 -21.86
N ARG A 281 18.70 -2.49 -22.16
CA ARG A 281 17.28 -2.84 -22.35
C ARG A 281 16.52 -2.71 -21.04
N THR A 282 17.11 -3.14 -19.93
CA THR A 282 16.51 -2.96 -18.60
C THR A 282 16.37 -1.48 -18.25
N MET A 283 17.39 -0.66 -18.54
CA MET A 283 17.30 0.79 -18.34
C MET A 283 16.21 1.42 -19.21
N LYS A 284 16.08 1.02 -20.48
CA LYS A 284 15.00 1.47 -21.37
C LYS A 284 13.63 1.05 -20.82
N LEU A 285 13.47 -0.20 -20.38
CA LEU A 285 12.22 -0.70 -19.78
C LEU A 285 11.83 0.11 -18.54
N ILE A 286 12.79 0.37 -17.64
CA ILE A 286 12.56 1.18 -16.43
C ILE A 286 12.19 2.62 -16.81
N SER A 287 12.95 3.23 -17.73
CA SER A 287 12.69 4.58 -18.23
C SER A 287 11.31 4.70 -18.85
N ASN A 288 10.96 3.77 -19.74
CA ASN A 288 9.64 3.67 -20.36
C ASN A 288 8.54 3.53 -19.31
N THR A 289 8.79 2.85 -18.19
CA THR A 289 7.81 2.72 -17.09
C THR A 289 7.46 4.06 -16.45
N PHE A 290 8.43 4.98 -16.33
CA PHE A 290 8.16 6.33 -15.82
C PHE A 290 7.53 7.26 -16.87
N MET A 291 7.89 7.06 -18.14
CA MET A 291 7.39 7.86 -19.27
C MET A 291 6.10 7.32 -19.87
N TYR A 292 5.58 6.20 -19.36
CA TYR A 292 4.40 5.55 -19.91
C TYR A 292 3.17 6.41 -19.68
N GLU A 293 2.65 6.98 -20.77
CA GLU A 293 1.30 7.50 -20.84
C GLU A 293 0.34 6.32 -21.06
N ASN A 294 -0.80 6.33 -20.36
CA ASN A 294 -1.73 5.22 -20.35
C ASN A 294 -2.27 4.93 -21.77
N ASP A 295 -1.79 3.86 -22.42
CA ASP A 295 -2.30 3.41 -23.72
C ASP A 295 -3.64 2.67 -23.55
N SER A 296 -4.64 3.14 -24.30
CA SER A 296 -6.02 2.64 -24.37
C SER A 296 -6.18 1.18 -24.84
N THR A 297 -5.10 0.50 -25.23
CA THR A 297 -5.10 -0.83 -25.89
C THR A 297 -5.01 -2.04 -24.93
N LEU A 298 -4.89 -1.82 -23.61
CA LEU A 298 -4.74 -2.90 -22.62
C LEU A 298 -6.10 -3.51 -22.20
N PRO A 299 -6.14 -4.81 -21.81
CA PRO A 299 -7.39 -5.58 -21.62
C PRO A 299 -8.27 -5.15 -20.43
N PHE A 300 -7.81 -4.19 -19.64
CA PHE A 300 -8.69 -3.31 -18.88
C PHE A 300 -8.61 -1.94 -19.53
N PRO A 301 -9.53 -1.61 -20.46
CA PRO A 301 -9.62 -0.25 -20.94
C PRO A 301 -9.95 0.60 -19.72
N ILE A 302 -8.99 1.40 -19.26
CA ILE A 302 -9.28 2.65 -18.58
C ILE A 302 -9.87 3.53 -19.69
N GLN A 303 -11.09 3.19 -20.11
CA GLN A 303 -11.87 3.92 -21.08
C GLN A 303 -12.38 5.15 -20.35
N SER A 304 -11.52 6.14 -20.29
CA SER A 304 -11.94 7.49 -20.06
C SER A 304 -11.36 8.30 -21.21
N ASP A 305 -12.14 9.23 -21.74
CA ASP A 305 -11.75 10.18 -22.80
C ASP A 305 -10.56 11.10 -22.40
N PHE A 306 -9.82 10.74 -21.35
CA PHE A 306 -8.60 11.34 -20.84
C PHE A 306 -7.38 10.55 -21.35
N ASN A 307 -7.19 10.51 -22.67
CA ASN A 307 -6.00 9.96 -23.35
C ASN A 307 -4.69 10.72 -23.04
N LYS A 308 -4.62 11.46 -21.94
CA LYS A 308 -3.47 12.24 -21.48
C LYS A 308 -3.56 12.37 -19.96
N VAL A 309 -3.16 11.34 -19.22
CA VAL A 309 -2.64 11.58 -17.87
C VAL A 309 -1.12 11.61 -18.04
N PRO A 310 -0.50 12.79 -18.23
CA PRO A 310 0.94 12.90 -18.13
C PRO A 310 1.38 12.29 -16.80
N ASP A 311 2.47 11.54 -16.83
CA ASP A 311 3.12 10.98 -15.64
C ASP A 311 2.22 10.07 -14.78
N PHE A 312 1.79 8.92 -15.34
CA PHE A 312 0.95 7.91 -14.65
C PHE A 312 1.43 7.59 -13.23
N ILE A 313 2.74 7.47 -13.01
CA ILE A 313 3.33 7.23 -11.69
C ILE A 313 3.11 8.43 -10.76
N LEU A 314 3.36 9.66 -11.22
CA LEU A 314 3.20 10.85 -10.38
C LEU A 314 1.74 11.10 -10.00
N SER A 315 0.82 10.92 -10.96
CA SER A 315 -0.62 11.01 -10.73
C SER A 315 -1.12 9.95 -9.75
N ASN A 316 -0.62 8.71 -9.84
CA ASN A 316 -0.93 7.66 -8.85
C ASN A 316 -0.30 7.88 -7.48
N PHE A 317 0.74 8.69 -7.38
CA PHE A 317 1.38 9.05 -6.11
C PHE A 317 0.62 10.18 -5.42
N THR A 318 0.21 11.20 -6.19
CA THR A 318 -0.45 12.41 -5.68
C THR A 318 -1.95 12.21 -5.45
N GLY A 319 -2.65 11.61 -6.41
CA GLY A 319 -4.05 11.22 -6.27
C GLY A 319 -4.74 10.96 -7.60
N ILE A 320 -4.96 9.68 -7.92
CA ILE A 320 -5.93 9.24 -8.93
C ILE A 320 -6.91 8.27 -8.24
N PHE A 321 -8.18 8.62 -8.27
CA PHE A 321 -9.22 7.96 -7.48
C PHE A 321 -10.15 7.12 -8.36
N GLY A 322 -11.02 6.36 -7.69
CA GLY A 322 -11.98 5.49 -8.36
C GLY A 322 -11.28 4.30 -9.01
N SER A 323 -11.57 4.02 -10.27
CA SER A 323 -10.93 2.97 -11.05
C SER A 323 -9.74 3.52 -11.86
N LEU A 324 -8.92 4.37 -11.22
CA LEU A 324 -7.81 5.09 -11.86
C LEU A 324 -8.29 6.04 -12.97
N ASN A 325 -9.46 6.65 -12.80
CA ASN A 325 -10.09 7.50 -13.80
C ASN A 325 -10.44 8.90 -13.29
N THR A 326 -10.18 9.18 -12.00
CA THR A 326 -10.50 10.46 -11.36
C THR A 326 -9.21 11.12 -10.84
N PRO A 327 -8.37 11.70 -11.72
CA PRO A 327 -7.12 12.33 -11.30
C PRO A 327 -7.39 13.65 -10.57
N LEU A 328 -6.55 13.99 -9.59
CA LEU A 328 -6.46 15.35 -9.09
C LEU A 328 -6.03 16.31 -10.21
N PRO A 329 -6.53 17.57 -10.20
CA PRO A 329 -5.98 18.60 -11.06
C PRO A 329 -4.48 18.82 -10.81
N ASP A 330 -3.73 19.16 -11.86
CA ASP A 330 -2.26 19.32 -11.80
C ASP A 330 -1.81 20.30 -10.70
N TRP A 331 -2.54 21.39 -10.50
CA TRP A 331 -2.24 22.36 -9.45
C TRP A 331 -2.35 21.75 -8.04
N ALA A 332 -3.31 20.85 -7.80
CA ALA A 332 -3.49 20.19 -6.52
C ALA A 332 -2.38 19.14 -6.30
N SER A 333 -2.03 18.40 -7.36
CA SER A 333 -0.90 17.48 -7.38
C SER A 333 0.43 18.20 -7.10
N PHE A 334 0.61 19.40 -7.68
CA PHE A 334 1.77 20.26 -7.40
C PHE A 334 1.84 20.67 -5.93
N LEU A 335 0.71 21.09 -5.32
CA LEU A 335 0.66 21.42 -3.89
C LEU A 335 1.03 20.23 -3.00
N VAL A 336 0.65 19.01 -3.39
CA VAL A 336 1.06 17.79 -2.68
C VAL A 336 2.58 17.63 -2.69
N ILE A 337 3.22 17.74 -3.85
CA ILE A 337 4.68 17.62 -3.98
C ILE A 337 5.39 18.76 -3.22
N LEU A 338 4.90 19.99 -3.35
CA LEU A 338 5.40 21.15 -2.64
C LEU A 338 5.32 20.94 -1.12
N ASN A 339 4.23 20.38 -0.61
CA ASN A 339 4.06 20.09 0.81
C ASN A 339 5.08 19.07 1.31
N LEU A 340 5.34 18.01 0.56
CA LEU A 340 6.35 17.00 0.94
C LEU A 340 7.75 17.59 0.98
N LEU A 341 8.13 18.37 -0.03
CA LEU A 341 9.42 19.09 -0.08
C LEU A 341 9.54 20.08 1.08
N PHE A 342 8.50 20.89 1.31
CA PHE A 342 8.44 21.83 2.42
C PHE A 342 8.57 21.10 3.76
N SER A 343 7.83 20.01 3.97
CA SER A 343 7.86 19.23 5.20
C SER A 343 9.23 18.59 5.45
N PHE A 344 9.91 18.18 4.39
CA PHE A 344 11.27 17.63 4.46
C PHE A 344 12.32 18.69 4.83
N LEU A 345 12.26 19.88 4.20
CA LEU A 345 13.28 20.93 4.32
C LEU A 345 13.05 21.85 5.53
N ALA A 346 11.80 22.18 5.85
CA ALA A 346 11.45 23.16 6.87
C ALA A 346 11.50 22.59 8.29
N PHE A 347 11.32 21.28 8.47
CA PHE A 347 11.29 20.62 9.78
C PHE A 347 12.52 19.73 10.04
N GLY A 348 13.71 20.30 9.83
CA GLY A 348 14.97 19.59 10.05
C GLY A 348 15.05 18.82 11.38
N ALA A 349 15.78 17.70 11.37
CA ALA A 349 15.84 16.74 12.47
C ALA A 349 16.70 17.23 13.65
N LYS A 350 16.24 18.26 14.37
CA LYS A 350 17.00 18.95 15.44
C LYS A 350 17.50 18.03 16.55
N LYS A 351 16.82 16.89 16.80
CA LYS A 351 17.07 16.00 17.95
C LYS A 351 17.84 14.71 17.62
N ILE A 352 18.01 14.35 16.34
CA ILE A 352 18.62 13.07 15.95
C ILE A 352 19.80 13.32 15.03
N THR A 353 20.96 12.78 15.38
CA THR A 353 22.15 12.76 14.52
C THR A 353 22.45 11.33 14.09
N LEU A 354 22.12 10.99 12.85
CA LEU A 354 22.55 9.73 12.24
C LEU A 354 23.93 9.90 11.60
N SER A 355 24.80 8.90 11.81
CA SER A 355 26.10 8.83 11.15
C SER A 355 25.93 8.64 9.63
N PHE A 356 26.93 9.05 8.85
CA PHE A 356 26.91 8.89 7.40
C PHE A 356 26.62 7.45 6.96
N ARG A 357 27.18 6.45 7.65
CA ARG A 357 26.94 5.02 7.40
C ARG A 357 25.47 4.63 7.58
N LYS A 358 24.79 5.13 8.61
CA LYS A 358 23.36 4.85 8.83
C LYS A 358 22.49 5.56 7.78
N LYS A 359 22.86 6.75 7.33
CA LYS A 359 22.18 7.43 6.20
C LYS A 359 22.33 6.66 4.89
N LEU A 360 23.54 6.16 4.61
CA LEU A 360 23.82 5.33 3.45
C LEU A 360 23.03 4.02 3.49
N LEU A 361 22.89 3.41 4.67
CA LEU A 361 22.02 2.26 4.86
C LEU A 361 20.57 2.58 4.49
N VAL A 362 20.00 3.69 4.97
CA VAL A 362 18.63 4.11 4.60
C VAL A 362 18.49 4.32 3.10
N PHE A 363 19.47 4.99 2.48
CA PHE A 363 19.50 5.18 1.02
C PHE A 363 19.46 3.84 0.28
N PHE A 364 20.32 2.89 0.65
CA PHE A 364 20.33 1.56 0.04
C PHE A 364 19.05 0.76 0.30
N ILE A 365 18.42 0.91 1.47
CA ILE A 365 17.10 0.30 1.74
C ILE A 365 16.06 0.85 0.76
N ILE A 366 16.01 2.17 0.54
CA ILE A 366 15.07 2.79 -0.40
C ILE A 366 15.33 2.30 -1.83
N ILE A 367 16.59 2.31 -2.29
CA ILE A 367 16.94 1.83 -3.63
C ILE A 367 16.62 0.35 -3.80
N ALA A 368 17.00 -0.49 -2.84
CA ALA A 368 16.69 -1.92 -2.88
C ALA A 368 15.19 -2.17 -2.92
N GLN A 369 14.41 -1.39 -2.17
CA GLN A 369 12.96 -1.48 -2.14
C GLN A 369 12.32 -1.06 -3.48
N ILE A 370 12.80 0.01 -4.12
CA ILE A 370 12.36 0.42 -5.47
C ILE A 370 12.68 -0.70 -6.47
N SER A 371 13.92 -1.21 -6.48
CA SER A 371 14.32 -2.33 -7.34
C SER A 371 13.47 -3.58 -7.09
N GLY A 372 13.15 -3.87 -5.83
CA GLY A 372 12.28 -4.97 -5.43
C GLY A 372 10.85 -4.82 -5.97
N LEU A 373 10.30 -3.61 -5.97
CA LEU A 373 9.00 -3.32 -6.59
C LEU A 373 9.05 -3.57 -8.10
N PHE A 374 10.06 -3.04 -8.80
CA PHE A 374 10.25 -3.30 -10.23
C PHE A 374 10.34 -4.80 -10.52
N LEU A 375 11.12 -5.55 -9.75
CA LEU A 375 11.26 -7.00 -9.92
C LEU A 375 9.92 -7.73 -9.71
N VAL A 376 9.16 -7.38 -8.66
CA VAL A 376 7.86 -8.00 -8.37
C VAL A 376 6.88 -7.73 -9.50
N PHE A 377 6.76 -6.48 -9.97
CA PHE A 377 5.82 -6.14 -11.05
C PHE A 377 6.27 -6.71 -12.41
N TRP A 378 7.57 -6.71 -12.68
CA TRP A 378 8.11 -7.30 -13.90
C TRP A 378 7.81 -8.80 -13.97
N LYS A 379 8.13 -9.54 -12.89
CA LYS A 379 7.86 -10.98 -12.80
C LYS A 379 6.36 -11.31 -12.81
N THR A 380 5.55 -10.52 -12.09
CA THR A 380 4.16 -10.89 -11.82
C THR A 380 3.21 -10.48 -12.93
N TRP A 381 3.45 -9.34 -13.56
CA TRP A 381 2.47 -8.64 -14.37
C TRP A 381 2.96 -8.30 -15.77
N THR A 382 4.26 -8.26 -16.01
CA THR A 382 4.81 -7.78 -17.29
C THR A 382 5.09 -8.96 -18.22
N SER A 383 4.40 -9.00 -19.37
CA SER A 383 4.66 -10.02 -20.38
C SER A 383 5.96 -9.72 -21.15
N ARG A 384 6.51 -10.75 -21.82
CA ARG A 384 7.76 -10.65 -22.59
C ARG A 384 7.73 -9.59 -23.70
N THR A 385 6.56 -9.23 -24.19
CA THR A 385 6.37 -8.30 -25.30
C THR A 385 6.19 -6.84 -24.86
N MET A 386 6.00 -6.59 -23.56
CA MET A 386 5.81 -5.24 -23.04
C MET A 386 7.13 -4.45 -22.99
N GLU A 387 7.07 -3.18 -23.38
CA GLU A 387 8.22 -2.26 -23.32
C GLU A 387 8.30 -1.44 -22.03
N HIS A 388 7.43 -1.70 -21.06
CA HIS A 388 7.41 -1.09 -19.74
C HIS A 388 6.98 -2.11 -18.68
N VAL A 389 7.27 -1.84 -17.41
CA VAL A 389 6.82 -2.70 -16.31
C VAL A 389 5.36 -2.39 -15.98
N TRP A 390 4.48 -3.32 -16.33
CA TRP A 390 3.04 -3.16 -16.18
C TRP A 390 2.59 -3.30 -14.71
N GLY A 391 1.58 -2.52 -14.33
CA GLY A 391 0.96 -2.55 -13.01
C GLY A 391 1.69 -1.77 -11.91
N LEU A 392 2.91 -1.27 -12.15
CA LEU A 392 3.64 -0.43 -11.20
C LEU A 392 3.03 0.97 -11.13
N GLN A 393 2.54 1.36 -9.96
CA GLN A 393 1.85 2.63 -9.72
C GLN A 393 2.55 3.48 -8.65
N GLY A 394 2.37 4.80 -8.75
CA GLY A 394 2.88 5.80 -7.79
C GLY A 394 2.62 5.51 -6.32
N ARG A 395 1.43 5.00 -5.99
CA ARG A 395 1.03 4.67 -4.62
C ARG A 395 1.95 3.68 -3.92
N TYR A 396 2.67 2.83 -4.66
CA TYR A 396 3.61 1.87 -4.08
C TYR A 396 4.89 2.53 -3.54
N PHE A 397 5.15 3.79 -3.89
CA PHE A 397 6.26 4.56 -3.36
C PHE A 397 5.91 5.33 -2.08
N ILE A 398 4.61 5.49 -1.75
CA ILE A 398 4.15 6.19 -0.53
C ILE A 398 4.77 5.59 0.76
N PRO A 399 4.83 4.26 0.94
CA PRO A 399 5.48 3.67 2.11
C PRO A 399 6.97 4.04 2.25
N LEU A 400 7.65 4.49 1.20
CA LEU A 400 9.07 4.84 1.27
C LEU A 400 9.31 6.22 1.87
N ILE A 401 8.34 7.13 1.76
CA ILE A 401 8.49 8.53 2.16
C ILE A 401 8.76 8.70 3.66
N PRO A 402 8.11 7.95 4.59
CA PRO A 402 8.45 8.00 6.01
C PRO A 402 9.94 7.70 6.30
N LEU A 403 10.61 6.86 5.50
CA LEU A 403 12.04 6.56 5.69
C LEU A 403 12.94 7.79 5.48
N LEU A 404 12.48 8.78 4.70
CA LEU A 404 13.20 10.03 4.49
C LEU A 404 13.39 10.80 5.81
N ALA A 405 12.56 10.53 6.84
CA ALA A 405 12.71 11.11 8.18
C ALA A 405 14.10 10.83 8.80
N PHE A 406 14.76 9.72 8.43
CA PHE A 406 16.10 9.38 8.91
C PHE A 406 17.22 10.18 8.23
N ILE A 407 16.99 10.73 7.04
CA ILE A 407 17.99 11.48 6.28
C ILE A 407 17.71 12.98 6.19
N MET A 408 16.66 13.45 6.88
CA MET A 408 16.31 14.87 6.96
C MET A 408 17.50 15.75 7.36
N PRO A 409 17.59 16.98 6.81
CA PRO A 409 18.66 17.91 7.13
C PRO A 409 18.64 18.29 8.62
N ARG A 410 19.81 18.52 9.20
CA ARG A 410 19.96 18.83 10.65
C ARG A 410 19.42 20.22 11.00
N LYS A 411 19.75 21.20 10.17
CA LYS A 411 19.19 22.55 10.24
C LYS A 411 18.12 22.64 9.17
N SER A 412 17.00 23.26 9.50
CA SER A 412 16.07 23.68 8.45
C SER A 412 16.79 24.71 7.58
N SER A 413 16.68 24.57 6.26
CA SER A 413 17.17 25.59 5.33
C SER A 413 16.41 26.92 5.49
N PHE A 414 15.25 26.86 6.15
CA PHE A 414 14.34 27.97 6.39
C PHE A 414 14.18 28.25 7.89
N THR A 415 14.32 29.51 8.31
CA THR A 415 14.11 29.97 9.68
C THR A 415 12.67 30.50 9.85
N TRP A 416 11.71 29.59 9.97
CA TRP A 416 10.30 29.94 10.17
C TRP A 416 9.90 29.68 11.63
N SER A 417 8.91 30.42 12.13
CA SER A 417 8.32 30.12 13.44
C SER A 417 7.65 28.76 13.38
N LYS A 418 7.63 28.01 14.50
CA LYS A 418 6.97 26.69 14.56
C LYS A 418 5.51 26.77 14.13
N ASP A 419 4.83 27.86 14.47
CA ASP A 419 3.42 28.07 14.15
C ASP A 419 3.23 28.33 12.66
N THR A 420 4.06 29.19 12.06
CA THR A 420 4.01 29.44 10.62
C THR A 420 4.22 28.15 9.83
N THR A 421 5.25 27.36 10.18
CA THR A 421 5.51 26.10 9.47
C THR A 421 4.36 25.10 9.64
N LYS A 422 3.75 25.05 10.84
CA LYS A 422 2.56 24.24 11.13
C LYS A 422 1.38 24.63 10.24
N TYR A 423 1.05 25.91 10.16
CA TYR A 423 -0.09 26.38 9.36
C TYR A 423 0.11 26.16 7.87
N VAL A 424 1.33 26.36 7.37
CA VAL A 424 1.68 26.11 5.96
C VAL A 424 1.52 24.63 5.63
N ALA A 425 2.12 23.73 6.42
CA ALA A 425 2.02 22.29 6.17
C ALA A 425 0.56 21.79 6.23
N MET A 426 -0.24 22.29 7.19
CA MET A 426 -1.67 21.96 7.24
C MET A 426 -2.42 22.48 6.02
N SER A 427 -2.22 23.74 5.65
CA SER A 427 -2.94 24.37 4.53
C SER A 427 -2.63 23.66 3.21
N LEU A 428 -1.36 23.35 2.96
CA LEU A 428 -0.92 22.59 1.78
C LEU A 428 -1.40 21.13 1.78
N SER A 429 -1.79 20.57 2.94
CA SER A 429 -2.40 19.23 3.03
C SER A 429 -3.92 19.28 2.82
N CYS A 430 -4.59 20.25 3.43
CA CYS A 430 -6.05 20.35 3.42
C CYS A 430 -6.62 20.72 2.05
N VAL A 431 -5.93 21.57 1.28
CA VAL A 431 -6.42 22.02 -0.02
C VAL A 431 -6.53 20.86 -1.03
N PRO A 432 -5.49 20.02 -1.26
CA PRO A 432 -5.62 18.85 -2.12
C PRO A 432 -6.63 17.81 -1.61
N LEU A 433 -6.78 17.67 -0.28
CA LEU A 433 -7.79 16.79 0.30
C LEU A 433 -9.22 17.26 0.04
N ALA A 434 -9.48 18.57 0.18
CA ALA A 434 -10.76 19.15 -0.19
C ALA A 434 -11.05 18.95 -1.68
N MET A 435 -10.04 19.14 -2.53
CA MET A 435 -10.17 18.89 -3.96
C MET A 435 -10.47 17.42 -4.28
N MET A 436 -9.84 16.47 -3.57
CA MET A 436 -10.16 15.05 -3.70
C MET A 436 -11.65 14.79 -3.40
N ILE A 437 -12.18 15.37 -2.32
CA ILE A 437 -13.60 15.20 -1.96
C ILE A 437 -14.50 15.76 -3.08
N VAL A 438 -14.20 16.95 -3.60
CA VAL A 438 -14.92 17.55 -4.73
C VAL A 438 -14.85 16.64 -5.96
N MET A 439 -13.66 16.18 -6.36
CA MET A 439 -13.47 15.31 -7.53
C MET A 439 -14.26 14.00 -7.41
N VAL A 440 -14.24 13.36 -6.23
CA VAL A 440 -15.00 12.13 -5.97
C VAL A 440 -16.50 12.42 -6.00
N PHE A 441 -16.95 13.53 -5.42
CA PHE A 441 -18.36 13.91 -5.41
C PHE A 441 -18.89 14.22 -6.82
N GLU A 442 -18.17 15.03 -7.59
CA GLU A 442 -18.51 15.36 -8.98
C GLU A 442 -18.58 14.12 -9.87
N THR A 443 -17.65 13.18 -9.70
CA THR A 443 -17.57 11.99 -10.55
C THR A 443 -18.65 10.96 -10.23
N PHE A 444 -18.98 10.76 -8.95
CA PHE A 444 -19.81 9.63 -8.53
C PHE A 444 -21.18 10.01 -7.96
N TYR A 445 -21.41 11.27 -7.56
CA TYR A 445 -22.61 11.66 -6.80
C TYR A 445 -23.41 12.81 -7.43
N LYS A 446 -22.80 13.66 -8.25
CA LYS A 446 -23.49 14.80 -8.90
C LYS A 446 -24.28 14.43 -10.16
N LEU A 447 -24.26 13.15 -10.55
CA LEU A 447 -25.05 12.60 -11.66
C LEU A 447 -26.37 11.94 -11.18
N ILE A 448 -26.76 12.22 -9.93
CA ILE A 448 -28.07 11.96 -9.33
C ILE A 448 -28.84 13.29 -9.39
#